data_AF-A0A966BJ62-F1
#
_entry.id   AF-A0A966BJ62-F1
#
_cell.length_a   1.000
_cell.length_b   1.000
_cell.length_c   1.000
_cell.angle_alpha   90.00
_cell.angle_beta   90.00
_cell.angle_gamma   90.00
#
_symmetry.space_group_name_H-M   'P 1'
#
loop_
_entity.id
_entity.type
_entity.pdbx_description
1 polymer ?
#
loop_
_entity_poly.entity_id
_entity_poly.type
_entity_poly.pdbx_seq_one_letter_code
_entity_poly.pdbx_strand_id
1 'polypeptide(L)'
;LQLARGEAVRRNARVSFTLTDASGTTSWLVGCATCEATIQTGTATEGGQNARLGVSTASLSGTNYAAPIAAGSGMSGAPSVVFTAFGQADPTATNITRIDVTHSADANARRMVIRIPAGGSASLCDPAATNSQSC
;
A
#
# COMPACT_ATOMS: atom_id res chain seq x y z
N LEU A 1 3.14 -5.00 3.49
CA LEU A 1 2.41 -4.24 4.54
C LEU A 1 2.39 -4.94 5.91
N GLN A 2 1.73 -6.09 6.08
CA GLN A 2 1.66 -6.76 7.39
C GLN A 2 3.05 -7.13 7.94
N LEU A 3 3.96 -7.57 7.06
CA LEU A 3 5.36 -7.80 7.44
C LEU A 3 6.04 -6.54 7.98
N ALA A 4 5.95 -5.41 7.26
CA ALA A 4 6.57 -4.14 7.69
C ALA A 4 6.07 -3.71 9.08
N ARG A 5 4.77 -3.84 9.32
CA ARG A 5 4.16 -3.58 10.64
C ARG A 5 4.69 -4.54 11.71
N GLY A 6 4.75 -5.84 11.41
CA GLY A 6 5.29 -6.86 12.32
C GLY A 6 6.75 -6.61 12.67
N GLU A 7 7.58 -6.25 11.69
CA GLU A 7 8.99 -5.93 11.89
C GLU A 7 9.19 -4.64 12.68
N ALA A 8 8.33 -3.63 12.51
CA ALA A 8 8.38 -2.41 13.31
C ALA A 8 8.22 -2.70 14.81
N VAL A 9 7.25 -3.57 15.15
CA VAL A 9 6.99 -4.02 16.52
C VAL A 9 8.12 -4.92 17.03
N ARG A 10 8.52 -5.92 16.24
CA ARG A 10 9.55 -6.90 16.62
C ARG A 10 10.91 -6.25 16.89
N ARG A 11 11.28 -5.25 16.09
CA ARG A 11 12.57 -4.56 16.18
C ARG A 11 12.52 -3.30 17.05
N ASN A 12 11.34 -2.92 17.56
CA ASN A 12 11.12 -1.66 18.29
C ASN A 12 11.69 -0.45 17.51
N ALA A 13 11.47 -0.41 16.19
CA ALA A 13 12.09 0.54 15.28
C ALA A 13 11.10 1.00 14.21
N ARG A 14 11.41 2.12 13.53
CA ARG A 14 10.61 2.59 12.39
C ARG A 14 10.92 1.75 11.15
N VAL A 15 9.90 1.11 10.58
CA VAL A 15 10.02 0.27 9.37
C VAL A 15 9.08 0.79 8.30
N SER A 16 9.60 0.95 7.09
CA SER A 16 8.87 1.45 5.93
C SER A 16 8.51 0.32 4.97
N PHE A 17 7.30 0.38 4.43
CA PHE A 17 6.92 -0.32 3.20
C PHE A 17 6.85 0.71 2.08
N THR A 18 7.65 0.53 1.03
CA THR A 18 7.79 1.48 -0.08
C THR A 18 7.44 0.80 -1.38
N LEU A 19 6.63 1.45 -2.22
CA LEU A 19 6.43 1.03 -3.60
C LEU A 19 7.51 1.65 -4.48
N THR A 20 8.21 0.83 -5.25
CA THR A 20 9.49 1.24 -5.87
C THR A 20 9.39 1.50 -7.37
N ASP A 21 8.26 1.18 -8.01
CA ASP A 21 8.08 1.35 -9.44
C ASP A 21 7.14 2.53 -9.77
N ALA A 22 7.68 3.53 -10.46
CA ALA A 22 6.92 4.74 -10.81
C ALA A 22 5.80 4.52 -11.84
N SER A 23 5.85 3.41 -12.61
CA SER A 23 4.83 3.07 -13.61
C SER A 23 3.62 2.32 -13.01
N GLY A 24 3.67 2.02 -11.71
CA GLY A 24 2.58 1.31 -11.04
C GLY A 24 2.68 -0.22 -11.16
N THR A 25 3.85 -0.79 -11.41
CA THR A 25 4.02 -2.26 -11.24
C THR A 25 4.07 -2.61 -9.75
N THR A 26 3.89 -3.89 -9.43
CA THR A 26 3.83 -4.39 -8.05
C THR A 26 5.20 -4.55 -7.38
N SER A 27 6.15 -3.67 -7.67
CA SER A 27 7.47 -3.70 -7.04
C SER A 27 7.44 -2.96 -5.70
N TRP A 28 8.00 -3.58 -4.66
CA TRP A 28 7.98 -3.04 -3.31
C TRP A 28 9.23 -3.42 -2.51
N LEU A 29 9.48 -2.66 -1.45
CA LEU A 29 10.57 -2.89 -0.50
C LEU A 29 10.08 -2.65 0.93
N VAL A 30 10.46 -3.55 1.83
CA VAL A 30 10.37 -3.36 3.28
C VAL A 30 11.76 -3.04 3.79
N GLY A 31 11.91 -1.90 4.44
CA GLY A 31 13.20 -1.40 4.90
C GLY A 31 13.10 -0.65 6.23
N CYS A 32 14.25 -0.33 6.81
CA CYS A 32 14.34 0.28 8.12
C CYS A 32 15.49 1.29 8.13
N ALA A 33 15.23 2.53 8.55
CA ALA A 33 16.26 3.58 8.55
C ALA A 33 17.30 3.37 9.67
N THR A 34 16.89 2.82 10.81
CA THR A 34 17.74 2.63 11.99
C THR A 34 18.16 1.17 12.19
N CYS A 35 17.89 0.30 11.21
CA CYS A 35 18.28 -1.10 11.24
C CYS A 35 18.63 -1.59 9.83
N GLU A 36 18.28 -2.83 9.49
CA GLU A 36 18.61 -3.39 8.18
C GLU A 36 17.91 -2.61 7.07
N ALA A 37 18.71 -2.04 6.15
CA ALA A 37 18.20 -1.15 5.11
C ALA A 37 17.16 -1.85 4.21
N THR A 38 17.32 -3.16 4.00
CA THR A 38 16.43 -3.99 3.20
C THR A 38 16.11 -5.26 3.96
N ILE A 39 14.88 -5.38 4.46
CA ILE A 39 14.39 -6.58 5.14
C ILE A 39 13.82 -7.57 4.13
N GLN A 40 13.04 -7.06 3.17
CA GLN A 40 12.51 -7.87 2.07
C GLN A 40 12.20 -6.97 0.88
N THR A 41 12.37 -7.50 -0.32
CA THR A 41 11.91 -6.87 -1.56
C THR A 41 10.95 -7.79 -2.27
N GLY A 42 10.07 -7.19 -3.07
CA GLY A 42 9.30 -7.90 -4.06
C GLY A 42 9.42 -7.22 -5.42
N THR A 43 9.54 -8.03 -6.46
CA THR A 43 9.67 -7.51 -7.84
C THR A 43 8.33 -7.58 -8.57
N ALA A 44 8.20 -6.80 -9.65
CA ALA A 44 7.01 -6.82 -10.51
C ALA A 44 6.64 -8.24 -10.98
N THR A 45 7.63 -9.12 -11.19
CA THR A 45 7.43 -10.50 -11.65
C THR A 45 6.65 -11.34 -10.64
N GLU A 46 6.78 -11.06 -9.35
CA GLU A 46 6.11 -11.83 -8.29
C GLU A 46 4.64 -11.45 -8.11
N GLY A 47 4.25 -10.22 -8.44
CA GLY A 47 2.87 -9.74 -8.31
C GLY A 47 1.99 -9.97 -9.54
N GLY A 48 2.53 -10.65 -10.55
CA GLY A 48 1.85 -10.93 -11.81
C GLY A 48 1.98 -9.80 -12.84
N GLN A 49 2.23 -10.16 -14.10
CA GLN A 49 2.60 -9.21 -15.16
C GLN A 49 1.54 -8.12 -15.44
N ASN A 50 0.28 -8.37 -15.10
CA ASN A 50 -0.84 -7.48 -15.41
C ASN A 50 -1.36 -6.68 -14.21
N ALA A 51 -0.92 -6.97 -12.99
CA ALA A 51 -1.35 -6.21 -11.81
C ALA A 51 -0.74 -4.81 -11.86
N ARG A 52 -1.56 -3.79 -11.62
CA ARG A 52 -1.14 -2.39 -11.59
C ARG A 52 -1.65 -1.68 -10.36
N LEU A 53 -0.83 -0.77 -9.83
CA LEU A 53 -1.06 -0.04 -8.60
C LEU A 53 -1.24 1.45 -8.89
N GLY A 54 -2.24 2.05 -8.25
CA GLY A 54 -2.38 3.49 -8.09
C GLY A 54 -2.53 3.80 -6.60
N VAL A 55 -1.95 4.89 -6.12
CA VAL A 55 -1.95 5.22 -4.68
C VAL A 55 -2.45 6.62 -4.37
N SER A 56 -2.91 6.78 -3.14
CA SER A 56 -3.22 8.08 -2.54
C SER A 56 -2.66 8.17 -1.14
N THR A 57 -2.20 9.37 -0.79
CA THR A 57 -1.78 9.77 0.57
C THR A 57 -2.81 10.69 1.21
N ALA A 58 -3.89 11.02 0.51
CA ALA A 58 -4.96 11.87 1.02
C ALA A 58 -5.65 11.18 2.20
N SER A 59 -6.07 11.97 3.20
CA SER A 59 -6.87 11.45 4.30
C SER A 59 -8.16 10.82 3.75
N LEU A 60 -8.48 9.62 4.23
CA LEU A 60 -9.68 8.91 3.83
C LEU A 60 -10.88 9.49 4.58
N SER A 61 -11.63 10.39 3.93
CA SER A 61 -12.93 10.86 4.43
C SER A 61 -14.06 10.24 3.62
N GLY A 62 -14.84 9.34 4.24
CA GLY A 62 -16.03 8.75 3.63
C GLY A 62 -15.76 7.72 2.53
N THR A 63 -16.76 6.87 2.28
CA THR A 63 -16.80 5.66 1.43
C THR A 63 -16.57 5.87 -0.08
N ASN A 64 -15.84 6.89 -0.50
CA ASN A 64 -15.63 7.18 -1.92
C ASN A 64 -14.47 6.37 -2.53
N TYR A 65 -14.61 5.04 -2.48
CA TYR A 65 -13.86 4.11 -3.33
C TYR A 65 -14.57 3.87 -4.67
N ALA A 66 -15.57 4.68 -5.05
CA ALA A 66 -16.28 4.53 -6.31
C ALA A 66 -15.33 4.73 -7.52
N ALA A 67 -14.54 5.81 -7.52
CA ALA A 67 -13.60 6.09 -8.59
C ALA A 67 -12.27 5.33 -8.42
N PRO A 68 -11.77 4.63 -9.45
CA PRO A 68 -10.46 3.99 -9.41
C PRO A 68 -9.33 5.03 -9.43
N ILE A 69 -8.25 4.75 -8.70
CA ILE A 69 -6.99 5.48 -8.89
C ILE A 69 -6.27 4.85 -10.08
N ALA A 70 -5.90 5.65 -11.08
CA ALA A 70 -5.20 5.17 -12.27
C ALA A 70 -3.83 4.57 -11.91
N ALA A 71 -3.43 3.55 -12.66
CA ALA A 71 -2.11 2.94 -12.54
C ALA A 71 -0.99 3.99 -12.65
N GLY A 72 0.01 3.92 -11.76
CA GLY A 72 1.12 4.88 -11.72
C GLY A 72 0.78 6.22 -11.03
N SER A 73 -0.49 6.52 -10.78
CA SER A 73 -0.87 7.73 -10.06
C SER A 73 -0.40 7.67 -8.59
N GLY A 74 0.18 8.77 -8.11
CA GLY A 74 0.75 8.86 -6.76
C GLY A 74 2.05 8.07 -6.55
N MET A 75 2.60 7.43 -7.59
CA MET A 75 3.82 6.61 -7.50
C MET A 75 5.13 7.40 -7.63
N SER A 76 5.04 8.69 -8.00
CA SER A 76 6.21 9.57 -8.07
C SER A 76 6.84 9.75 -6.69
N GLY A 77 8.16 9.58 -6.58
CA GLY A 77 8.89 9.79 -5.33
C GLY A 77 8.88 8.58 -4.38
N ALA A 78 8.56 7.37 -4.87
CA ALA A 78 8.58 6.13 -4.09
C ALA A 78 7.69 6.22 -2.84
N PRO A 79 6.36 6.27 -3.02
CA PRO A 79 5.42 6.45 -1.91
C PRO A 79 5.56 5.30 -0.91
N SER A 80 5.38 5.60 0.37
CA SER A 80 5.63 4.64 1.45
C SER A 80 4.64 4.73 2.59
N VAL A 81 4.62 3.70 3.43
CA VAL A 81 3.99 3.71 4.74
C VAL A 81 5.07 3.41 5.77
N VAL A 82 5.26 4.33 6.70
CA VAL A 82 6.20 4.17 7.82
C VAL A 82 5.42 3.72 9.04
N PHE A 83 5.78 2.57 9.60
CA PHE A 83 5.23 2.07 10.84
C PHE A 83 6.16 2.41 12.01
N THR A 84 5.57 2.85 13.12
CA THR A 84 6.25 3.06 14.39
C THR A 84 6.42 1.76 15.15
N ALA A 85 7.19 1.77 16.24
CA ALA A 85 7.37 0.63 17.13
C ALA A 85 6.06 0.09 17.75
N PHE A 86 5.00 0.89 17.78
CA PHE A 86 3.67 0.47 18.24
C PHE A 86 2.82 -0.15 17.11
N GLY A 87 3.36 -0.29 15.91
CA GLY A 87 2.66 -0.84 14.75
C GLY A 87 1.59 0.09 14.17
N GLN A 88 1.61 1.37 14.55
CA GLN A 88 0.78 2.45 13.99
C GLN A 88 1.51 3.10 12.82
N ALA A 89 0.78 3.67 11.87
CA ALA A 89 1.40 4.50 10.84
C ALA A 89 1.92 5.80 11.48
N ASP A 90 3.13 6.22 11.10
CA ASP A 90 3.80 7.38 11.68
C ASP A 90 3.07 8.68 11.29
N PRO A 91 2.46 9.40 12.25
CA PRO A 91 1.65 10.58 11.93
C PRO A 91 2.48 11.76 11.39
N THR A 92 3.80 11.71 11.52
CA THR A 92 4.70 12.75 11.01
C THR A 92 5.14 12.50 9.56
N ALA A 93 4.86 11.31 9.02
CA ALA A 93 5.20 10.93 7.65
C ALA A 93 3.99 11.04 6.70
N THR A 94 4.27 11.29 5.42
CA THR A 94 3.26 11.24 4.34
C THR A 94 3.01 9.79 3.94
N ASN A 95 2.16 9.10 4.71
CA ASN A 95 1.87 7.69 4.48
C ASN A 95 0.87 7.49 3.32
N ILE A 96 1.05 6.40 2.58
CA ILE A 96 -0.01 5.87 1.72
C ILE A 96 -1.20 5.49 2.60
N THR A 97 -2.38 6.02 2.25
CA THR A 97 -3.64 5.71 2.93
C THR A 97 -4.50 4.74 2.11
N ARG A 98 -4.30 4.70 0.79
CA ARG A 98 -5.05 3.87 -0.16
C ARG A 98 -4.19 3.39 -1.30
N ILE A 99 -4.34 2.12 -1.68
CA ILE A 99 -3.76 1.50 -2.87
C ILE A 99 -4.88 0.84 -3.66
N ASP A 100 -5.05 1.21 -4.91
CA ASP A 100 -5.95 0.53 -5.84
C ASP A 100 -5.15 -0.45 -6.71
N VAL A 101 -5.62 -1.69 -6.76
CA VAL A 101 -5.07 -2.75 -7.60
C VAL A 101 -6.01 -2.93 -8.79
N THR A 102 -5.49 -2.67 -9.98
CA THR A 102 -6.19 -2.77 -11.27
C THR A 102 -5.46 -3.74 -12.20
N HIS A 103 -6.08 -4.08 -13.33
CA HIS A 103 -5.51 -4.95 -14.34
C HIS A 103 -5.15 -4.14 -15.59
N SER A 104 -3.93 -4.28 -16.10
CA SER A 104 -3.43 -3.48 -17.22
C SER A 104 -4.10 -3.78 -18.57
N ALA A 105 -4.64 -5.00 -18.75
CA ALA A 105 -5.15 -5.47 -20.03
C ALA A 105 -6.68 -5.70 -20.06
N ASP A 106 -7.36 -5.58 -18.92
CA ASP A 106 -8.79 -5.86 -18.81
C ASP A 106 -9.44 -4.83 -17.90
N ALA A 107 -10.21 -3.92 -18.49
CA ALA A 107 -10.91 -2.86 -17.78
C ALA A 107 -12.09 -3.37 -16.94
N ASN A 108 -12.57 -4.59 -17.21
CA ASN A 108 -13.65 -5.24 -16.46
C ASN A 108 -13.13 -6.12 -15.32
N ALA A 109 -11.81 -6.26 -15.18
CA ALA A 109 -11.23 -7.01 -14.09
C ALA A 109 -11.64 -6.41 -12.73
N ARG A 110 -11.92 -7.29 -11.77
CA ARG A 110 -12.33 -6.89 -10.43
C ARG A 110 -11.21 -6.12 -9.74
N ARG A 111 -11.47 -4.84 -9.49
CA ARG A 111 -10.55 -3.94 -8.80
C ARG A 111 -10.58 -4.21 -7.30
N MET A 112 -9.40 -4.26 -6.69
CA MET A 112 -9.26 -4.39 -5.24
C MET A 112 -8.67 -3.10 -4.65
N VAL A 113 -9.05 -2.77 -3.42
CA VAL A 113 -8.56 -1.59 -2.72
C VAL A 113 -7.95 -2.02 -1.39
N ILE A 114 -6.73 -1.58 -1.13
CA ILE A 114 -6.07 -1.75 0.15
C ILE A 114 -6.17 -0.44 0.90
N ARG A 115 -6.80 -0.48 2.08
CA ARG A 115 -6.94 0.66 2.99
C ARG A 115 -5.93 0.56 4.12
N ILE A 116 -5.29 1.69 4.40
CA ILE A 116 -4.29 1.84 5.45
C ILE A 116 -4.67 3.08 6.27
N PRO A 117 -5.48 2.92 7.34
CA PRO A 117 -5.82 4.03 8.22
C PRO A 117 -4.61 4.38 9.10
N ALA A 118 -4.67 5.55 9.76
CA ALA A 118 -3.61 6.00 10.68
C ALA A 118 -3.30 4.98 11.80
N GLY A 119 -4.27 4.15 12.18
CA GLY A 119 -4.08 3.04 13.11
C GLY A 119 -3.12 1.93 12.64
N GLY A 120 -2.68 1.95 11.37
CA GLY A 120 -1.71 1.01 10.80
C GLY A 120 -2.30 -0.33 10.36
N SER A 121 -3.62 -0.54 10.47
CA SER A 121 -4.27 -1.78 10.04
C SER A 121 -4.48 -1.82 8.52
N ALA A 122 -3.68 -2.59 7.79
CA ALA A 122 -3.93 -2.81 6.37
C ALA A 122 -5.11 -3.77 6.17
N SER A 123 -6.18 -3.30 5.53
CA SER A 123 -7.38 -4.08 5.20
C SER A 123 -7.60 -4.11 3.69
N LEU A 124 -7.95 -5.29 3.17
CA LEU A 124 -8.36 -5.45 1.78
C LEU A 124 -9.86 -5.24 1.69
N CYS A 125 -10.26 -4.42 0.72
CA CYS A 125 -11.65 -4.11 0.44
C CYS A 125 -11.93 -4.23 -1.06
N ASP A 126 -13.18 -4.49 -1.37
CA ASP A 126 -13.68 -4.62 -2.72
C ASP A 126 -14.86 -3.67 -2.93
N PRO A 127 -14.70 -2.63 -3.78
CA PRO A 127 -15.76 -1.66 -4.04
C PRO A 127 -17.00 -2.26 -4.71
N ALA A 128 -16.87 -3.40 -5.39
CA ALA A 128 -17.96 -4.08 -6.07
C ALA A 128 -18.64 -5.14 -5.19
N ALA A 129 -18.09 -5.42 -4.00
CA ALA A 129 -18.68 -6.37 -3.08
C ALA A 129 -19.89 -5.78 -2.34
N THR A 130 -20.88 -6.63 -2.06
CA THR A 130 -22.07 -6.31 -1.27
C THR A 130 -22.05 -6.97 0.12
N ASN A 131 -20.88 -7.46 0.56
CA ASN A 131 -20.68 -8.21 1.81
C ASN A 131 -19.73 -7.46 2.77
N SER A 132 -19.24 -8.14 3.81
CA SER A 132 -18.31 -7.56 4.79
C SER A 132 -16.97 -7.06 4.23
N GLN A 133 -16.67 -7.31 2.95
CA GLN A 133 -15.51 -6.79 2.24
C GLN A 133 -15.80 -5.50 1.45
N SER A 134 -17.06 -5.04 1.42
CA SER A 134 -17.44 -3.77 0.78
C SER A 134 -16.77 -2.57 1.47
N CYS A 135 -16.35 -1.57 0.71
CA CYS A 135 -15.79 -0.32 1.24
C CYS A 135 -16.51 0.94 0.77
#